data_AF-A0A9E0TIG5-F1
#
_entry.id   AF-A0A9E0TIG5-F1
#
_cell.length_a   1.000
_cell.length_b   1.000
_cell.length_c   1.000
_cell.angle_alpha   90.00
_cell.angle_beta   90.00
_cell.angle_gamma   90.00
#
_symmetry.space_group_name_H-M   'P 1'
#
loop_
_entity.id
_entity.type
_entity.pdbx_description
1 polymer ?
#
loop_
_entity_poly.entity_id
_entity_poly.type
_entity_poly.pdbx_seq_one_letter_code
_entity_poly.pdbx_strand_id
1 'polypeptide(L)'
;MDDAIDPGDVKLLRAFNRTYTRRIGVLAPYLGSPLSLTEVRILYELAHQGRCTAADLARDLGLDAGYLSRVLRRFGQHGWIARETHACDARRKQLALSPAGWAAFEPLQQRSREQMTALLATLAPDQRGRLMAALRTAQDLLEPATPASRTAVLRDPRPGDMGWVVQQHGALYCSEFGWNSEFEALVAEIAAQIIRTHDAAWERGWIAELDGERVG
;
A
#
# COMPACT_ATOMS: atom_id res chain seq x y z
N MET A 1 28.68 8.98 -5.51
CA MET A 1 28.37 8.54 -6.88
C MET A 1 27.05 9.21 -7.21
N ASP A 2 26.99 9.97 -8.31
CA ASP A 2 25.82 10.76 -8.65
C ASP A 2 24.68 9.79 -9.02
N ASP A 3 23.75 9.59 -8.08
CA ASP A 3 22.64 8.65 -8.19
C ASP A 3 21.54 9.25 -9.09
N ALA A 4 21.91 9.47 -10.35
CA ALA A 4 21.06 10.11 -11.33
C ALA A 4 19.95 9.15 -11.74
N ILE A 5 18.71 9.59 -11.58
CA ILE A 5 17.50 8.84 -11.98
C ILE A 5 17.61 8.45 -13.46
N ASP A 6 17.47 7.17 -13.77
CA ASP A 6 17.48 6.68 -15.15
C ASP A 6 16.28 7.29 -15.93
N PRO A 7 16.52 7.98 -17.06
CA PRO A 7 15.44 8.46 -17.94
C PRO A 7 14.45 7.37 -18.38
N GLY A 8 14.91 6.10 -18.45
CA GLY A 8 14.09 4.91 -18.69
C GLY A 8 13.02 4.70 -17.62
N ASP A 9 13.37 4.87 -16.34
CA ASP A 9 12.45 4.72 -15.22
C ASP A 9 11.36 5.78 -15.25
N VAL A 10 11.73 7.04 -15.51
CA VAL A 10 10.78 8.15 -15.66
C VAL A 10 9.81 7.87 -16.81
N LYS A 11 10.30 7.35 -17.94
CA LYS A 11 9.49 7.02 -19.11
C LYS A 11 8.52 5.87 -18.80
N LEU A 12 8.97 4.83 -18.10
CA LEU A 12 8.14 3.71 -17.69
C LEU A 12 7.02 4.16 -16.75
N LEU A 13 7.35 4.93 -15.71
CA LEU A 13 6.38 5.44 -14.74
C LEU A 13 5.32 6.33 -15.42
N ARG A 14 5.73 7.24 -16.31
CA ARG A 14 4.80 8.07 -17.09
C ARG A 14 3.93 7.26 -18.03
N ALA A 15 4.46 6.20 -18.64
CA ALA A 15 3.70 5.31 -19.51
C ALA A 15 2.66 4.50 -18.72
N PHE A 16 3.04 3.99 -17.55
CA PHE A 16 2.13 3.34 -16.61
C PHE A 16 1.00 4.28 -16.20
N ASN A 17 1.32 5.47 -15.67
CA ASN A 17 0.31 6.43 -15.21
C ASN A 17 -0.68 6.80 -16.33
N ARG A 18 -0.20 7.07 -17.54
CA ARG A 18 -1.07 7.39 -18.69
C ARG A 18 -2.01 6.24 -19.05
N THR A 19 -1.49 5.01 -19.04
CA THR A 19 -2.26 3.81 -19.39
C THR A 19 -3.28 3.48 -18.30
N TYR A 20 -2.84 3.52 -17.04
CA TYR A 20 -3.66 3.21 -15.88
C TYR A 20 -4.79 4.22 -15.71
N THR A 21 -4.50 5.52 -15.75
CA THR A 21 -5.50 6.61 -15.68
C THR A 21 -6.61 6.46 -16.73
N ARG A 22 -6.26 6.03 -17.95
CA ARG A 22 -7.25 5.72 -18.99
C ARG A 22 -8.06 4.47 -18.65
N ARG A 23 -7.40 3.42 -18.15
CA ARG A 23 -8.02 2.12 -17.81
C ARG A 23 -9.04 2.25 -16.67
N ILE A 24 -8.73 3.06 -15.65
CA ILE A 24 -9.63 3.31 -14.51
C ILE A 24 -10.71 4.36 -14.83
N GLY A 25 -10.66 5.01 -15.99
CA GLY A 25 -11.74 5.86 -16.49
C GLY A 25 -11.90 7.19 -15.75
N VAL A 26 -10.86 7.71 -15.10
CA VAL A 26 -10.94 8.94 -14.27
C VAL A 26 -10.94 10.24 -15.08
N LEU A 27 -10.81 10.16 -16.41
CA LEU A 27 -10.84 11.32 -17.32
C LEU A 27 -12.25 11.65 -17.85
N ALA A 28 -13.24 10.81 -17.53
CA ALA A 28 -14.65 11.01 -17.85
C ALA A 28 -15.46 11.11 -16.54
N PRO A 29 -16.78 11.41 -16.58
CA PRO A 29 -17.62 11.35 -15.38
C PRO A 29 -17.42 10.02 -14.64
N TYR A 30 -16.94 10.08 -13.40
CA TYR A 30 -16.33 8.92 -12.75
C TYR A 30 -17.39 7.88 -12.44
N LEU A 31 -17.13 6.63 -12.83
CA LEU A 31 -18.04 5.49 -12.67
C LEU A 31 -19.44 5.73 -13.26
N GLY A 32 -19.54 6.51 -14.34
CA GLY A 32 -20.81 6.85 -14.98
C GLY A 32 -21.73 7.67 -14.08
N SER A 33 -21.15 8.47 -13.19
CA SER A 33 -21.85 9.39 -12.29
C SER A 33 -21.53 10.85 -12.65
N PRO A 34 -22.37 11.82 -12.26
CA PRO A 34 -22.05 13.25 -12.44
C PRO A 34 -20.92 13.73 -11.50
N LEU A 35 -20.38 12.86 -10.65
CA LEU A 35 -19.34 13.19 -9.68
C LEU A 35 -17.95 12.99 -10.30
N SER A 36 -17.05 13.88 -9.91
CA SER A 36 -15.62 13.74 -10.14
C SER A 36 -15.01 12.67 -9.24
N LEU A 37 -13.82 12.16 -9.61
CA LEU A 37 -13.05 11.23 -8.78
C LEU A 37 -12.87 11.77 -7.35
N THR A 38 -12.53 13.06 -7.21
CA THR A 38 -12.29 13.68 -5.91
C THR A 38 -13.55 13.71 -5.05
N GLU A 39 -14.71 14.00 -5.64
CA GLU A 39 -16.00 14.00 -4.93
C GLU A 39 -16.39 12.60 -4.47
N VAL A 40 -16.17 11.57 -5.31
CA VAL A 40 -16.39 10.18 -4.91
C VAL A 40 -15.41 9.75 -3.84
N ARG A 41 -14.15 10.21 -3.88
CA ARG A 41 -13.17 9.91 -2.84
C ARG A 41 -13.55 10.54 -1.49
N ILE A 42 -14.08 11.75 -1.48
CA ILE A 42 -14.62 12.37 -0.25
C ILE A 42 -15.76 11.52 0.33
N LEU A 43 -16.69 11.03 -0.50
CA LEU A 43 -17.76 10.12 -0.05
C LEU A 43 -17.18 8.78 0.48
N TYR A 44 -16.16 8.25 -0.17
CA TYR A 44 -15.47 7.03 0.25
C TYR A 44 -14.85 7.15 1.64
N GLU A 45 -14.12 8.24 1.90
CA GLU A 45 -13.52 8.47 3.22
C GLU A 45 -14.60 8.66 4.30
N LEU A 46 -15.67 9.40 3.99
CA LEU A 46 -16.80 9.57 4.91
C LEU A 46 -17.54 8.24 5.20
N ALA A 47 -17.55 7.30 4.24
CA ALA A 47 -18.17 6.00 4.41
C ALA A 47 -17.32 5.04 5.28
N HIS A 48 -15.99 5.11 5.18
CA HIS A 48 -15.08 4.12 5.79
C HIS A 48 -14.38 4.60 7.06
N GLN A 49 -14.05 5.90 7.16
CA GLN A 49 -13.44 6.47 8.37
C GLN A 49 -14.48 6.87 9.42
N GLY A 50 -15.78 6.84 9.08
CA GLY A 50 -16.87 7.23 9.95
C GLY A 50 -16.88 8.75 10.22
N ARG A 51 -16.82 9.13 11.50
CA ARG A 51 -16.94 10.52 11.98
C ARG A 51 -15.60 11.27 11.85
N CYS A 52 -15.31 11.83 10.68
CA CYS A 52 -14.12 12.67 10.45
C CYS A 52 -14.46 14.17 10.39
N THR A 53 -13.46 15.03 10.53
CA THR A 53 -13.62 16.48 10.35
C THR A 53 -13.19 16.92 8.97
N ALA A 54 -13.64 18.09 8.51
CA ALA A 54 -13.18 18.65 7.23
C ALA A 54 -11.65 18.84 7.17
N ALA A 55 -11.01 19.10 8.32
CA ALA A 55 -9.55 19.21 8.39
C ALA A 55 -8.84 17.86 8.18
N ASP A 56 -9.43 16.77 8.69
CA ASP A 56 -8.89 15.42 8.47
C ASP A 56 -8.99 15.06 6.98
N LEU A 57 -10.17 15.26 6.37
CA LEU A 57 -10.37 15.04 4.94
C LEU A 57 -9.44 15.87 4.05
N ALA A 58 -9.22 17.15 4.38
CA ALA A 58 -8.33 18.01 3.61
C ALA A 58 -6.88 17.50 3.65
N ARG A 59 -6.41 17.09 4.84
CA ARG A 59 -5.07 16.53 5.02
C ARG A 59 -4.92 15.20 4.27
N ASP A 60 -5.82 14.25 4.52
CA ASP A 60 -5.65 12.88 4.06
C ASP A 60 -5.82 12.76 2.54
N LEU A 61 -6.62 13.65 1.93
CA LEU A 61 -6.83 13.69 0.48
C LEU A 61 -5.97 14.75 -0.23
N GLY A 62 -5.14 15.51 0.50
CA GLY A 62 -4.32 16.59 -0.06
C GLY A 62 -5.14 17.70 -0.75
N LEU A 63 -6.32 18.03 -0.21
CA LEU A 63 -7.27 18.96 -0.83
C LEU A 63 -7.18 20.37 -0.23
N ASP A 64 -7.34 21.37 -1.10
CA ASP A 64 -7.58 22.76 -0.68
C ASP A 64 -8.86 22.88 0.16
N ALA A 65 -8.75 23.59 1.30
CA ALA A 65 -9.86 23.82 2.22
C ALA A 65 -11.04 24.56 1.56
N GLY A 66 -10.79 25.47 0.62
CA GLY A 66 -11.82 26.21 -0.12
C GLY A 66 -12.63 25.31 -1.07
N TYR A 67 -11.96 24.42 -1.80
CA TYR A 67 -12.56 23.42 -2.65
C TYR A 67 -13.36 22.40 -1.83
N LEU A 68 -12.76 21.82 -0.78
CA LEU A 68 -13.45 20.86 0.08
C LEU A 68 -14.71 21.48 0.71
N SER A 69 -14.63 22.72 1.18
CA SER A 69 -15.79 23.44 1.74
C SER A 69 -16.93 23.60 0.73
N ARG A 70 -16.62 23.91 -0.54
CA ARG A 70 -17.62 23.99 -1.62
C ARG A 70 -18.27 22.63 -1.90
N VAL A 71 -17.49 21.55 -1.95
CA VAL A 71 -18.00 20.18 -2.15
C VAL A 71 -18.91 19.76 -0.99
N LEU A 72 -18.46 19.94 0.25
CA LEU A 72 -19.23 19.60 1.44
C LEU A 72 -20.52 20.43 1.56
N ARG A 73 -20.50 21.70 1.15
CA ARG A 73 -21.72 22.53 1.07
C ARG A 73 -22.72 21.92 0.09
N ARG A 74 -22.27 21.54 -1.11
CA ARG A 74 -23.13 20.93 -2.12
C ARG A 74 -23.68 19.58 -1.65
N PHE A 75 -22.86 18.72 -1.04
CA PHE A 75 -23.34 17.46 -0.47
C PHE A 75 -24.38 17.68 0.64
N GLY A 76 -24.20 18.70 1.48
CA GLY A 76 -25.20 19.08 2.47
C GLY A 76 -26.52 19.54 1.85
N GLN A 77 -26.48 20.28 0.73
CA GLN A 77 -27.68 20.69 -0.01
C GLN A 77 -28.42 19.51 -0.64
N HIS A 78 -27.70 18.45 -1.05
CA HIS A 78 -28.29 17.20 -1.55
C HIS A 78 -28.75 16.28 -0.41
N GLY A 79 -28.54 16.67 0.85
CA GLY A 79 -28.87 15.86 2.02
C GLY A 79 -27.97 14.63 2.19
N TRP A 80 -26.81 14.55 1.51
CA TRP A 80 -25.93 13.38 1.55
C TRP A 80 -25.04 13.30 2.78
N ILE A 81 -24.80 14.44 3.43
CA ILE A 81 -23.99 14.50 4.66
C ILE A 81 -24.79 15.08 5.82
N ALA A 82 -24.57 14.53 7.01
CA ALA A 82 -24.98 15.09 8.27
C ALA A 82 -23.79 15.77 8.95
N ARG A 83 -24.08 16.85 9.70
CA ARG A 83 -23.09 17.53 10.54
C ARG A 83 -23.52 17.41 11.99
N GLU A 84 -22.70 16.74 12.80
CA GLU A 84 -22.92 16.62 14.23
C GLU A 84 -21.87 17.41 15.00
N THR A 85 -22.23 17.92 16.17
CA THR A 85 -21.30 18.57 17.07
C THR A 85 -20.37 17.50 17.65
N HIS A 86 -19.05 17.71 17.58
CA HIS A 86 -18.08 16.75 18.11
C HIS A 86 -18.21 16.67 19.64
N ALA A 87 -18.32 15.46 20.19
CA ALA A 87 -18.61 15.22 21.61
C ALA A 87 -17.59 15.87 22.57
N CYS A 88 -16.32 15.96 22.18
CA CYS A 88 -15.24 16.51 23.00
C CYS A 88 -14.81 17.95 22.66
N ASP A 89 -15.30 18.53 21.55
CA ASP A 89 -14.95 19.91 21.17
C ASP A 89 -16.06 20.52 20.30
N ALA A 90 -16.90 21.37 20.90
CA ALA A 90 -18.02 22.00 20.19
C ALA A 90 -17.59 22.87 18.99
N ARG A 91 -16.29 23.21 18.89
CA ARG A 91 -15.74 23.94 17.74
C ARG A 91 -15.48 23.05 16.53
N ARG A 92 -15.43 21.72 16.71
CA ARG A 92 -15.25 20.74 15.63
C ARG A 92 -16.60 20.14 15.25
N LYS A 93 -16.91 20.12 13.96
CA LYS A 93 -18.08 19.42 13.43
C LYS A 93 -17.63 18.08 12.86
N GLN A 94 -18.24 17.01 13.33
CA GLN A 94 -18.09 15.69 12.73
C GLN A 94 -18.99 15.58 11.51
N LEU A 95 -18.45 15.01 10.45
CA LEU A 95 -19.14 14.73 9.20
C LEU A 95 -19.40 13.24 9.13
N ALA A 96 -20.58 12.88 8.65
CA ALA A 96 -20.95 11.51 8.34
C ALA A 96 -21.89 11.49 7.13
N LEU A 97 -21.92 10.37 6.40
CA LEU A 97 -22.95 10.14 5.40
C LEU A 97 -24.32 9.99 6.07
N SER A 98 -25.33 10.64 5.50
CA SER A 98 -26.73 10.38 5.83
C SER A 98 -27.21 9.09 5.13
N PRO A 99 -28.41 8.57 5.44
CA PRO A 99 -29.01 7.48 4.67
C PRO A 99 -29.09 7.77 3.16
N ALA A 100 -29.40 9.01 2.78
CA ALA A 100 -29.43 9.42 1.37
C ALA A 100 -28.02 9.47 0.76
N GLY A 101 -27.00 9.83 1.55
CA GLY A 101 -25.59 9.78 1.13
C GLY A 101 -25.11 8.36 0.88
N TRP A 102 -25.47 7.42 1.76
CA TRP A 102 -25.20 5.99 1.56
C TRP A 102 -25.86 5.47 0.29
N ALA A 103 -27.15 5.76 0.07
CA ALA A 103 -27.87 5.36 -1.14
C ALA A 103 -27.26 5.95 -2.43
N ALA A 104 -26.66 7.15 -2.36
CA ALA A 104 -25.95 7.75 -3.48
C ALA A 104 -24.55 7.14 -3.71
N PHE A 105 -23.88 6.70 -2.63
CA PHE A 105 -22.51 6.19 -2.67
C PHE A 105 -22.41 4.69 -3.02
N GLU A 106 -23.31 3.85 -2.51
CA GLU A 106 -23.27 2.39 -2.72
C GLU A 106 -23.19 1.96 -4.19
N PRO A 107 -23.98 2.52 -5.12
CA PRO A 107 -23.87 2.17 -6.53
C PRO A 107 -22.50 2.49 -7.13
N LEU A 108 -21.85 3.56 -6.65
CA LEU A 108 -20.50 3.94 -7.09
C LEU A 108 -19.49 2.92 -6.57
N GLN A 109 -19.58 2.55 -5.30
CA GLN A 109 -18.72 1.53 -4.71
C GLN A 109 -18.84 0.19 -5.44
N GLN A 110 -20.05 -0.19 -5.80
CA GLN A 110 -20.31 -1.42 -6.55
C GLN A 110 -19.69 -1.37 -7.96
N ARG A 111 -19.91 -0.29 -8.72
CA ARG A 111 -19.30 -0.13 -10.06
C ARG A 111 -17.78 -0.12 -10.02
N SER A 112 -17.19 0.50 -8.99
CA SER A 112 -15.74 0.49 -8.78
C SER A 112 -15.21 -0.93 -8.58
N ARG A 113 -15.87 -1.72 -7.72
CA ARG A 113 -15.54 -3.13 -7.48
C ARG A 113 -15.68 -3.98 -8.74
N GLU A 114 -16.77 -3.81 -9.48
CA GLU A 114 -17.01 -4.52 -10.74
C GLU A 114 -15.93 -4.19 -11.78
N GLN A 115 -15.54 -2.92 -11.91
CA GLN A 115 -14.48 -2.49 -12.82
C GLN A 115 -13.14 -3.14 -12.47
N MET A 116 -12.75 -3.17 -11.19
CA MET A 116 -11.51 -3.83 -10.76
C MET A 116 -11.59 -5.35 -10.93
N THR A 117 -12.74 -5.95 -10.63
CA THR A 117 -12.97 -7.39 -10.84
C THR A 117 -12.84 -7.76 -12.31
N ALA A 118 -13.44 -6.99 -13.21
CA ALA A 118 -13.34 -7.20 -14.65
C ALA A 118 -11.89 -7.05 -15.15
N LEU A 119 -11.12 -6.11 -14.61
CA LEU A 119 -9.69 -5.97 -14.92
C LEU A 119 -8.93 -7.23 -14.52
N LEU A 120 -9.10 -7.69 -13.27
CA LEU A 120 -8.42 -8.87 -12.75
C LEU A 120 -8.86 -10.18 -13.43
N ALA A 121 -10.11 -10.26 -13.89
CA ALA A 121 -10.64 -11.43 -14.59
C ALA A 121 -9.96 -11.69 -15.95
N THR A 122 -9.29 -10.69 -16.53
CA THR A 122 -8.52 -10.85 -17.77
C THR A 122 -7.15 -11.50 -17.58
N LEU A 123 -6.72 -11.72 -16.33
CA LEU A 123 -5.40 -12.24 -16.00
C LEU A 123 -5.49 -13.70 -15.55
N ALA A 124 -4.54 -14.52 -15.99
CA ALA A 124 -4.36 -15.86 -15.44
C ALA A 124 -3.96 -15.80 -13.95
N PRO A 125 -4.21 -16.85 -13.15
CA PRO A 125 -3.96 -16.82 -11.70
C PRO A 125 -2.52 -16.46 -11.30
N ASP A 126 -1.53 -16.92 -12.05
CA ASP A 126 -0.10 -16.62 -11.87
C ASP A 126 0.20 -15.14 -12.18
N GLN A 127 -0.34 -14.61 -13.27
CA GLN A 127 -0.20 -13.21 -13.66
C GLN A 127 -0.84 -12.28 -12.62
N ARG A 128 -2.01 -12.67 -12.10
CA ARG A 128 -2.68 -11.94 -11.01
C ARG A 128 -1.81 -11.92 -9.76
N GLY A 129 -1.22 -13.05 -9.36
CA GLY A 129 -0.30 -13.13 -8.22
C GLY A 129 0.90 -12.20 -8.37
N ARG A 130 1.55 -12.22 -9.55
CA ARG A 130 2.69 -11.34 -9.86
C ARG A 130 2.31 -9.85 -9.81
N LEU A 131 1.13 -9.48 -10.34
CA LEU A 131 0.65 -8.10 -10.29
C LEU A 131 0.39 -7.64 -8.85
N MET A 132 -0.25 -8.47 -8.02
CA MET A 132 -0.54 -8.10 -6.62
C MET A 132 0.75 -7.92 -5.81
N ALA A 133 1.75 -8.79 -6.01
CA ALA A 133 3.06 -8.64 -5.39
C ALA A 133 3.74 -7.33 -5.80
N ALA A 134 3.76 -7.02 -7.10
CA ALA A 134 4.36 -5.78 -7.61
C ALA A 134 3.65 -4.53 -7.10
N LEU A 135 2.31 -4.53 -7.01
CA LEU A 135 1.55 -3.41 -6.47
C LEU A 135 1.82 -3.20 -4.98
N ARG A 136 1.94 -4.28 -4.19
CA ARG A 136 2.32 -4.19 -2.77
C ARG A 136 3.70 -3.56 -2.61
N THR A 137 4.70 -4.06 -3.33
CA THR A 137 6.05 -3.47 -3.35
C THR A 137 6.03 -2.00 -3.77
N ALA A 138 5.28 -1.65 -4.82
CA ALA A 138 5.17 -0.27 -5.28
C ALA A 138 4.51 0.64 -4.23
N GLN A 139 3.47 0.17 -3.54
CA GLN A 139 2.82 0.90 -2.45
C GLN A 139 3.80 1.14 -1.30
N ASP A 140 4.53 0.12 -0.84
CA ASP A 140 5.50 0.25 0.25
C ASP A 140 6.64 1.23 -0.08
N LEU A 141 7.08 1.28 -1.35
CA LEU A 141 8.13 2.19 -1.80
C LEU A 141 7.65 3.64 -1.98
N LEU A 142 6.40 3.84 -2.41
CA LEU A 142 5.84 5.17 -2.70
C LEU A 142 5.19 5.83 -1.48
N GLU A 143 4.60 5.02 -0.60
CA GLU A 143 4.02 5.43 0.67
C GLU A 143 4.79 4.75 1.79
N PRO A 144 6.08 5.10 2.00
CA PRO A 144 6.84 4.54 3.09
C PRO A 144 6.06 4.86 4.36
N ALA A 145 5.61 3.79 5.03
CA ALA A 145 4.91 3.93 6.29
C ALA A 145 5.74 4.87 7.17
N THR A 146 5.10 5.91 7.72
CA THR A 146 5.69 6.55 8.91
C THR A 146 5.99 5.40 9.84
N PRO A 147 7.22 5.20 10.32
CA PRO A 147 7.59 3.97 11.02
C PRO A 147 6.75 3.88 12.29
N ALA A 148 5.56 3.30 12.17
CA ALA A 148 4.96 2.52 13.21
C ALA A 148 6.03 1.50 13.54
N SER A 149 6.34 1.33 14.82
CA SER A 149 7.28 0.32 15.28
C SER A 149 6.82 -1.03 14.74
N ARG A 150 7.32 -1.42 13.56
CA ARG A 150 7.02 -2.70 12.96
C ARG A 150 7.78 -3.71 13.80
N THR A 151 7.05 -4.50 14.57
CA THR A 151 7.65 -5.50 15.45
C THR A 151 8.07 -6.68 14.59
N ALA A 152 9.38 -6.86 14.40
CA ALA A 152 9.89 -8.07 13.79
C ALA A 152 9.58 -9.26 14.72
N VAL A 153 9.07 -10.34 14.14
CA VAL A 153 8.90 -11.61 14.85
C VAL A 153 10.17 -12.42 14.64
N LEU A 154 10.83 -12.79 15.73
CA LEU A 154 11.95 -13.73 15.67
C LEU A 154 11.40 -15.15 15.78
N ARG A 155 11.75 -16.00 14.83
CA ARG A 155 11.36 -17.41 14.83
C ARG A 155 12.53 -18.34 14.56
N ASP A 156 12.39 -19.61 14.92
CA ASP A 156 13.38 -20.63 14.58
C ASP A 156 13.51 -20.78 13.05
N PRO A 157 14.73 -21.07 12.54
CA PRO A 157 14.97 -21.38 11.14
C PRO A 157 14.17 -22.59 10.67
N ARG A 158 13.65 -22.49 9.44
CA ARG A 158 12.93 -23.53 8.72
C ARG A 158 13.75 -23.97 7.49
N PRO A 159 13.47 -25.16 6.92
CA PRO A 159 14.07 -25.55 5.65
C PRO A 159 13.92 -24.45 4.59
N GLY A 160 15.05 -24.08 3.96
CA GLY A 160 15.13 -22.99 2.99
C GLY A 160 15.67 -21.67 3.55
N ASP A 161 15.60 -21.42 4.86
CA ASP A 161 16.09 -20.15 5.42
C ASP A 161 17.61 -20.03 5.37
N MET A 162 18.34 -21.10 5.68
CA MET A 162 19.81 -21.06 5.62
C MET A 162 20.33 -20.88 4.19
N GLY A 163 19.62 -21.40 3.19
CA GLY A 163 19.92 -21.11 1.79
C GLY A 163 19.67 -19.64 1.42
N TRP A 164 18.62 -19.05 2.00
CA TRP A 164 18.36 -17.61 1.87
C TRP A 164 19.43 -16.76 2.58
N VAL A 165 19.90 -17.17 3.77
CA VAL A 165 21.00 -16.49 4.48
C VAL A 165 22.28 -16.48 3.64
N VAL A 166 22.64 -17.61 3.03
CA VAL A 166 23.79 -17.70 2.11
C VAL A 166 23.60 -16.75 0.92
N GLN A 167 22.42 -16.75 0.31
CA GLN A 167 22.09 -15.85 -0.80
C GLN A 167 22.23 -14.37 -0.41
N GLN A 168 21.69 -13.96 0.73
CA GLN A 168 21.77 -12.55 1.18
C GLN A 168 23.22 -12.15 1.45
N HIS A 169 24.01 -13.00 2.13
CA HIS A 169 25.43 -12.73 2.36
C HIS A 169 26.22 -12.60 1.07
N GLY A 170 26.03 -13.52 0.11
CA GLY A 170 26.71 -13.46 -1.19
C GLY A 170 26.37 -12.18 -1.97
N ALA A 171 25.08 -11.86 -2.08
CA ALA A 171 24.63 -10.70 -2.86
C ALA A 171 24.98 -9.36 -2.20
N LEU A 172 24.67 -9.20 -0.91
CA LEU A 172 24.86 -7.92 -0.19
C LEU A 172 26.34 -7.61 -0.03
N TYR A 173 27.15 -8.57 0.43
CA TYR A 173 28.57 -8.30 0.69
C TYR A 173 29.39 -8.14 -0.59
N CYS A 174 28.98 -8.79 -1.68
CA CYS A 174 29.53 -8.49 -3.00
C CYS A 174 29.25 -7.03 -3.38
N SER A 175 28.01 -6.56 -3.20
CA SER A 175 27.63 -5.20 -3.56
C SER A 175 28.25 -4.11 -2.66
N GLU A 176 28.37 -4.36 -1.36
CA GLU A 176 28.79 -3.35 -0.37
C GLU A 176 30.30 -3.36 -0.11
N PHE A 177 30.93 -4.54 -0.13
CA PHE A 177 32.33 -4.72 0.27
C PHE A 177 33.21 -5.27 -0.86
N GLY A 178 32.65 -5.51 -2.05
CA GLY A 178 33.38 -6.02 -3.21
C GLY A 178 33.86 -7.46 -3.04
N TRP A 179 33.22 -8.23 -2.16
CA TRP A 179 33.54 -9.65 -1.95
C TRP A 179 33.06 -10.50 -3.13
N ASN A 180 33.62 -11.70 -3.29
CA ASN A 180 33.34 -12.57 -4.42
C ASN A 180 32.72 -13.90 -3.97
N SER A 181 32.56 -14.84 -4.90
CA SER A 181 31.95 -16.15 -4.64
C SER A 181 32.69 -17.02 -3.63
N GLU A 182 33.97 -16.74 -3.31
CA GLU A 182 34.69 -17.47 -2.26
C GLU A 182 34.09 -17.21 -0.88
N PHE A 183 33.60 -15.98 -0.63
CA PHE A 183 32.90 -15.67 0.60
C PHE A 183 31.53 -16.38 0.67
N GLU A 184 30.79 -16.39 -0.44
CA GLU A 184 29.51 -17.12 -0.51
C GLU A 184 29.72 -18.61 -0.23
N ALA A 185 30.78 -19.21 -0.77
CA ALA A 185 31.14 -20.61 -0.51
C ALA A 185 31.46 -20.86 0.97
N LEU A 186 32.21 -19.95 1.62
CA LEU A 186 32.50 -20.02 3.05
C LEU A 186 31.22 -19.96 3.90
N VAL A 187 30.31 -19.03 3.59
CA VAL A 187 29.03 -18.92 4.32
C VAL A 187 28.19 -20.18 4.10
N ALA A 188 28.18 -20.75 2.89
CA ALA A 188 27.50 -22.01 2.60
C ALA A 188 28.08 -23.17 3.41
N GLU A 189 29.40 -23.25 3.56
CA GLU A 189 30.07 -24.27 4.38
C GLU A 189 29.65 -24.15 5.86
N ILE A 190 29.69 -22.94 6.42
CA ILE A 190 29.28 -22.67 7.80
C ILE A 190 27.80 -23.00 8.01
N ALA A 191 26.92 -22.52 7.12
CA ALA A 191 25.48 -22.78 7.20
C ALA A 191 25.17 -24.28 7.14
N ALA A 192 25.84 -25.01 6.24
CA ALA A 192 25.70 -26.45 6.14
C ALA A 192 26.20 -27.17 7.40
N GLN A 193 27.28 -26.67 8.01
CA GLN A 193 27.79 -27.24 9.26
C GLN A 193 26.82 -27.03 10.41
N ILE A 194 26.29 -25.82 10.58
CA ILE A 194 25.27 -25.49 11.59
C ILE A 194 24.07 -26.44 11.46
N ILE A 195 23.54 -26.64 10.25
CA ILE A 195 22.40 -27.55 10.03
C ILE A 195 22.73 -28.99 10.47
N ARG A 196 23.94 -29.47 10.19
CA ARG A 196 24.34 -30.85 10.48
C ARG A 196 24.63 -31.10 11.95
N THR A 197 25.20 -30.13 12.65
CA THR A 197 25.66 -30.30 14.04
C THR A 197 24.81 -29.58 15.07
N HIS A 198 23.66 -29.02 14.67
CA HIS A 198 22.82 -28.19 15.52
C HIS A 198 22.45 -28.89 16.83
N ASP A 199 22.86 -28.32 17.96
CA ASP A 199 22.45 -28.77 19.29
C ASP A 199 21.36 -27.86 19.86
N ALA A 200 20.11 -28.32 19.81
CA ALA A 200 18.97 -27.57 20.33
C ALA A 200 18.98 -27.34 21.85
N ALA A 201 19.92 -27.90 22.62
CA ALA A 201 20.09 -27.59 24.04
C ALA A 201 20.97 -26.35 24.28
N TRP A 202 21.92 -26.07 23.37
CA TRP A 202 22.94 -25.03 23.57
C TRP A 202 22.98 -23.96 22.47
N GLU A 203 22.44 -24.26 21.30
CA GLU A 203 22.46 -23.39 20.13
C GLU A 203 21.07 -22.85 19.82
N ARG A 204 21.02 -21.58 19.41
CA ARG A 204 19.82 -20.91 18.91
C ARG A 204 20.20 -20.05 17.71
N GLY A 205 19.40 -20.17 16.65
CA GLY A 205 19.39 -19.24 15.54
C GLY A 205 17.99 -18.66 15.41
N TRP A 206 17.89 -17.44 14.88
CA TRP A 206 16.60 -16.82 14.60
C TRP A 206 16.59 -16.24 13.20
N ILE A 207 15.42 -16.30 12.58
CA ILE A 207 15.08 -15.55 11.38
C ILE A 207 14.10 -14.46 11.79
N ALA A 208 14.41 -13.22 11.44
CA ALA A 208 13.51 -12.11 11.61
C ALA A 208 12.50 -12.09 10.46
N GLU A 209 11.22 -11.97 10.80
CA GLU A 209 10.14 -11.76 9.84
C GLU A 209 9.41 -10.45 10.11
N LEU A 210 9.09 -9.75 9.02
CA LEU A 210 8.23 -8.57 9.00
C LEU A 210 7.08 -8.84 8.03
N ASP A 211 5.84 -8.74 8.50
CA ASP A 211 4.65 -8.98 7.67
C ASP A 211 4.64 -10.35 6.94
N GLY A 212 5.28 -11.36 7.55
CA GLY A 212 5.41 -12.72 7.02
C GLY A 212 6.53 -12.92 5.99
N GLU A 213 7.32 -11.88 5.72
CA GLU A 213 8.49 -11.94 4.85
C GLU A 213 9.78 -11.90 5.69
N ARG A 214 10.81 -12.63 5.24
CA ARG A 214 12.14 -12.60 5.88
C ARG A 214 12.79 -11.23 5.69
N VAL A 215 13.40 -10.70 6.73
CA VAL A 215 14.07 -9.39 6.70
C VAL A 215 15.49 -9.48 7.25
N GLY A 216 16.41 -8.77 6.61
CA GLY A 216 17.85 -8.80 6.91
C GLY A 216 18.70 -9.10 5.68
#